data_AF-A0A382LAQ7-F1
#
_entry.id   AF-A0A382LAQ7-F1
#
_cell.length_a   1.000
_cell.length_b   1.000
_cell.length_c   1.000
_cell.angle_alpha   90.00
_cell.angle_beta   90.00
_cell.angle_gamma   90.00
#
_symmetry.space_group_name_H-M   'P 1'
#
loop_
_entity.id
_entity.type
_entity.pdbx_description
1 polymer ?
#
loop_
_entity_poly.entity_id
_entity_poly.type
_entity_poly.pdbx_seq_one_letter_code
_entity_poly.pdbx_strand_id
1 'polypeptide(L)'
;MRAIQDGRLPIDDITVRHIDLCLGCRACETACPSGVEYGNLLEHTRDHLERNYSRSWFQAFLRRIAIEQVFPFPWRMKLALIPARIIQALGVVTILPQFAREALDFVPSKMKSGRLPLITPAEGTGKGRVGFIDGCVMQVMFGETNQASVNLLTRESWEVCNPQDQTCCGALYAHSGQLEKARECAR
;
A
#
# COMPACT_ATOMS: atom_id res chain seq x y z
N MET A 1 -6.80 22.03 3.02
CA MET A 1 -7.51 20.94 2.30
C MET A 1 -8.81 21.46 1.68
N ARG A 2 -9.91 21.66 2.42
CA ARG A 2 -11.16 22.21 1.85
C ARG A 2 -10.98 23.54 1.12
N ALA A 3 -10.25 24.49 1.71
CA ALA A 3 -9.97 25.76 1.04
C ALA A 3 -9.21 25.61 -0.30
N ILE A 4 -8.42 24.55 -0.48
CA ILE A 4 -7.75 24.25 -1.76
C ILE A 4 -8.78 23.71 -2.76
N GLN A 5 -9.61 22.76 -2.33
CA GLN A 5 -10.67 22.17 -3.16
C GLN A 5 -11.72 23.19 -3.59
N ASP A 6 -12.04 24.15 -2.73
CA ASP A 6 -12.97 25.25 -3.00
C ASP A 6 -12.33 26.40 -3.81
N GLY A 7 -11.05 26.27 -4.21
CA GLY A 7 -10.33 27.29 -4.97
C GLY A 7 -9.97 28.57 -4.21
N ARG A 8 -10.10 28.57 -2.87
CA ARG A 8 -9.75 29.71 -2.00
C ARG A 8 -8.27 29.79 -1.67
N LEU A 9 -7.52 28.70 -1.84
CA LEU A 9 -6.07 28.65 -1.74
C LEU A 9 -5.49 28.09 -3.05
N PRO A 10 -4.37 28.66 -3.55
CA PRO A 10 -3.74 28.18 -4.78
C PRO A 10 -3.15 26.78 -4.58
N ILE A 11 -3.06 26.03 -5.68
CA ILE A 11 -2.34 24.75 -5.73
C ILE A 11 -0.91 25.06 -6.19
N ASP A 12 -0.03 25.33 -5.24
CA ASP A 12 1.39 25.58 -5.46
C ASP A 12 2.27 24.44 -4.94
N ASP A 13 3.55 24.47 -5.31
CA ASP A 13 4.54 23.43 -4.96
C ASP A 13 4.66 23.22 -3.44
N ILE A 14 4.50 24.29 -2.65
CA ILE A 14 4.57 24.23 -1.19
C ILE A 14 3.40 23.44 -0.64
N THR A 15 2.19 23.76 -1.09
CA THR A 15 0.96 23.08 -0.68
C THR A 15 0.98 21.62 -1.09
N VAL A 16 1.35 21.33 -2.34
CA VAL A 16 1.45 19.95 -2.84
C VAL A 16 2.47 19.16 -2.03
N ARG A 17 3.66 19.71 -1.80
CA ARG A 17 4.70 19.07 -1.00
C ARG A 17 4.23 18.76 0.42
N HIS A 18 3.50 19.67 1.08
CA HIS A 18 2.97 19.43 2.42
C HIS A 18 2.01 18.22 2.45
N ILE A 19 1.14 18.10 1.44
CA ILE A 19 0.17 17.00 1.34
C ILE A 19 0.86 15.68 0.96
N ASP A 20 1.86 15.72 0.08
CA ASP A 20 2.62 14.54 -0.34
C ASP A 20 3.51 13.98 0.78
N LEU A 21 4.00 14.83 1.69
CA LEU A 21 4.78 14.40 2.88
C LEU A 21 3.92 13.85 4.03
N CYS A 22 2.60 14.03 3.98
CA CYS A 22 1.72 13.47 5.01
C CYS A 22 1.71 11.94 4.91
N LEU A 23 2.13 11.24 5.97
CA LEU A 23 2.11 9.76 5.99
C LEU A 23 0.69 9.17 6.01
N GLY A 24 -0.33 9.97 6.34
CA GLY A 24 -1.69 9.46 6.51
C GLY A 24 -1.84 8.53 7.73
N CYS A 25 -1.08 8.77 8.81
CA CYS A 25 -1.11 7.91 10.02
C CYS A 25 -2.41 8.01 10.83
N ARG A 26 -3.26 9.03 10.57
CA ARG A 26 -4.56 9.27 11.20
C ARG A 26 -4.54 9.43 12.73
N ALA A 27 -3.35 9.57 13.34
CA ALA A 27 -3.22 9.83 14.78
C ALA A 27 -3.89 11.15 15.21
N CYS A 28 -4.05 12.10 14.29
CA CYS A 28 -4.77 13.34 14.53
C CYS A 28 -6.30 13.15 14.67
N GLU A 29 -6.90 12.10 14.10
CA GLU A 29 -8.34 11.89 14.14
C GLU A 29 -8.82 11.54 15.54
N THR A 30 -8.09 10.65 16.23
CA THR A 30 -8.42 10.22 17.60
C THR A 30 -8.24 11.33 18.63
N ALA A 31 -7.35 12.28 18.36
CA ALA A 31 -7.10 13.44 19.21
C ALA A 31 -8.05 14.62 18.91
N CYS A 32 -8.80 14.58 17.80
CA CYS A 32 -9.60 15.71 17.36
C CYS A 32 -10.95 15.77 18.11
N PRO A 33 -11.21 16.78 18.95
CA PRO A 33 -12.50 16.89 19.66
C PRO A 33 -13.68 17.13 18.70
N SER A 34 -13.40 17.61 17.48
CA SER A 34 -14.41 17.87 16.45
C SER A 34 -14.71 16.64 15.58
N GLY A 35 -14.04 15.50 15.78
CA GLY A 35 -14.29 14.27 15.03
C GLY A 35 -13.93 14.37 13.54
N VAL A 36 -12.89 15.12 13.19
CA VAL A 36 -12.51 15.34 11.79
C VAL A 36 -11.96 14.04 11.18
N GLU A 37 -12.59 13.57 10.11
CA GLU A 37 -12.15 12.42 9.30
C GLU A 37 -10.98 12.80 8.37
N TYR A 38 -9.81 13.02 8.96
CA TYR A 38 -8.64 13.54 8.26
C TYR A 38 -8.20 12.65 7.08
N GLY A 39 -8.23 11.33 7.23
CA GLY A 39 -7.86 10.37 6.19
C GLY A 39 -8.74 10.52 4.94
N ASN A 40 -10.05 10.65 5.14
CA ASN A 40 -10.98 10.90 4.04
C ASN A 40 -10.69 12.24 3.36
N LEU A 41 -10.47 13.30 4.14
CA LEU A 41 -10.07 14.61 3.61
C LEU A 41 -8.75 14.56 2.84
N LEU A 42 -7.77 13.80 3.33
CA LEU A 42 -6.46 13.64 2.71
C LEU A 42 -6.58 12.94 1.35
N GLU A 43 -7.31 11.82 1.27
CA GLU A 43 -7.49 11.09 0.02
C GLU A 43 -8.22 11.92 -1.04
N HIS A 44 -9.29 12.61 -0.65
CA HIS A 44 -9.99 13.55 -1.53
C HIS A 44 -9.12 14.73 -1.95
N THR A 45 -8.25 15.22 -1.06
CA THR A 45 -7.31 16.29 -1.41
C THR A 45 -6.27 15.77 -2.40
N ARG A 46 -5.71 14.57 -2.21
CA ARG A 46 -4.76 13.97 -3.13
C ARG A 46 -5.36 13.71 -4.51
N ASP A 47 -6.60 13.24 -4.57
CA ASP A 47 -7.31 13.06 -5.84
C ASP A 47 -7.54 14.39 -6.56
N HIS A 48 -7.91 15.44 -5.81
CA HIS A 48 -7.99 16.78 -6.37
C HIS A 48 -6.63 17.29 -6.89
N LEU A 49 -5.53 17.07 -6.16
CA LEU A 49 -4.19 17.45 -6.59
C LEU A 49 -3.71 16.64 -7.80
N GLU A 50 -4.03 15.35 -7.89
CA GLU A 50 -3.66 14.52 -9.04
C GLU A 50 -4.29 15.04 -10.34
N ARG A 51 -5.52 15.56 -10.25
CA ARG A 51 -6.26 16.11 -11.41
C ARG A 51 -5.85 17.53 -11.79
N ASN A 52 -5.44 18.35 -10.81
CA ASN A 52 -5.27 19.80 -11.00
C ASN A 52 -3.82 20.30 -10.89
N TYR A 53 -2.86 19.44 -10.53
CA TYR A 53 -1.44 19.81 -10.44
C TYR A 53 -0.57 18.98 -11.38
N SER A 54 0.22 19.67 -12.21
CA SER A 54 1.16 19.04 -13.14
C SER A 54 2.47 18.69 -12.44
N ARG A 55 2.71 17.40 -12.24
CA ARG A 55 4.01 16.88 -11.78
C ARG A 55 5.00 16.84 -12.94
N SER A 56 6.31 16.78 -12.61
CA SER A 56 7.33 16.56 -13.64
C SER A 56 7.06 15.27 -14.40
N TRP A 57 7.38 15.25 -15.70
CA TRP A 57 7.10 14.09 -16.56
C TRP A 57 7.73 12.80 -16.02
N PHE A 58 8.94 12.89 -15.44
CA PHE A 58 9.64 11.77 -14.85
C PHE A 58 8.92 11.24 -13.60
N GLN A 59 8.48 12.14 -12.71
CA GLN A 59 7.72 11.75 -11.52
C GLN A 59 6.37 11.13 -11.90
N ALA A 60 5.65 11.72 -12.86
CA ALA A 60 4.38 11.20 -13.36
C ALA A 60 4.57 9.79 -13.95
N PHE A 61 5.59 9.60 -14.78
CA PHE A 61 5.93 8.32 -15.37
C PHE A 61 6.28 7.26 -14.31
N LEU A 62 7.18 7.57 -13.37
CA LEU A 62 7.58 6.64 -12.32
C LEU A 62 6.41 6.22 -11.44
N ARG A 63 5.58 7.18 -11.01
CA ARG A 63 4.37 6.89 -10.21
C ARG A 63 3.43 5.97 -10.99
N ARG A 64 3.20 6.26 -12.27
CA ARG A 64 2.34 5.46 -13.13
C ARG A 64 2.85 4.02 -13.27
N ILE A 65 4.14 3.84 -13.57
CA ILE A 65 4.72 2.50 -13.68
C ILE A 65 4.66 1.76 -12.34
N ALA A 66 5.10 2.39 -11.25
CA ALA A 66 5.13 1.75 -9.94
C ALA A 66 3.71 1.35 -9.47
N ILE A 67 2.77 2.30 -9.48
CA ILE A 67 1.44 2.15 -8.89
C ILE A 67 0.50 1.37 -9.80
N GLU A 68 0.53 1.60 -11.11
CA GLU A 68 -0.41 0.93 -12.03
C GLU A 68 0.13 -0.38 -12.56
N GLN A 69 1.44 -0.50 -12.75
CA GLN A 69 2.02 -1.62 -13.47
C GLN A 69 2.83 -2.58 -12.60
N VAL A 70 3.39 -2.16 -11.45
CA VAL A 70 4.24 -3.03 -10.63
C VAL A 70 3.52 -3.53 -9.39
N PHE A 71 3.11 -2.64 -8.49
CA PHE A 71 2.57 -3.01 -7.18
C PHE A 71 1.28 -3.84 -7.23
N PRO A 72 0.31 -3.62 -8.15
CA PRO A 72 -0.91 -4.42 -8.21
C PRO A 72 -0.67 -5.86 -8.69
N PHE A 73 0.48 -6.13 -9.31
CA PHE A 73 0.77 -7.40 -9.97
C PHE A 73 1.95 -8.11 -9.26
N PRO A 74 1.67 -9.10 -8.39
CA PRO A 74 2.69 -9.74 -7.56
C PRO A 74 3.89 -10.29 -8.33
N TRP A 75 3.68 -10.83 -9.54
CA TRP A 75 4.76 -11.37 -10.37
C TRP A 75 5.69 -10.27 -10.89
N ARG A 76 5.15 -9.11 -11.29
CA ARG A 76 5.95 -7.95 -11.75
C ARG A 76 6.73 -7.36 -10.59
N MET A 77 6.11 -7.27 -9.43
CA MET A 77 6.77 -6.81 -8.21
C MET A 77 7.91 -7.75 -7.79
N LYS A 78 7.73 -9.08 -7.88
CA LYS A 78 8.82 -10.05 -7.64
C LYS A 78 10.02 -9.80 -8.55
N LEU A 79 9.79 -9.53 -9.84
CA LEU A 79 10.85 -9.20 -10.80
C LEU A 79 11.52 -7.86 -10.48
N ALA A 80 10.73 -6.83 -10.17
CA ALA A 80 11.22 -5.50 -9.83
C ALA A 80 12.11 -5.49 -8.57
N LEU A 81 11.92 -6.45 -7.66
CA LEU A 81 12.71 -6.59 -6.44
C LEU A 81 13.99 -7.44 -6.59
N ILE A 82 14.25 -8.05 -7.75
CA ILE A 82 15.48 -8.83 -7.98
C ILE A 82 16.74 -7.96 -7.82
N PRO A 83 16.85 -6.76 -8.42
CA PRO A 83 18.02 -5.90 -8.23
C PRO A 83 18.22 -5.52 -6.77
N ALA A 84 17.14 -5.21 -6.05
CA ALA A 84 17.18 -4.90 -4.63
C ALA A 84 17.78 -6.05 -3.81
N ARG A 85 17.36 -7.30 -4.08
CA ARG A 85 17.92 -8.49 -3.44
C ARG A 85 19.41 -8.67 -3.72
N ILE A 86 19.84 -8.47 -4.97
CA ILE A 86 21.24 -8.62 -5.37
C ILE A 86 22.09 -7.55 -4.66
N ILE A 87 21.66 -6.30 -4.66
CA ILE A 87 22.38 -5.19 -4.01
C ILE A 87 22.49 -5.43 -2.49
N GLN A 88 21.41 -5.87 -1.84
CA GLN A 88 21.44 -6.22 -0.42
C GLN A 88 22.38 -7.41 -0.13
N ALA A 89 22.34 -8.46 -0.96
CA ALA A 89 23.20 -9.64 -0.80
C ALA A 89 24.69 -9.33 -1.01
N LEU A 90 25.01 -8.42 -1.95
CA LEU A 90 26.38 -7.98 -2.21
C LEU A 90 26.88 -6.93 -1.20
N GLY A 91 26.02 -6.39 -0.34
CA GLY A 91 26.39 -5.37 0.65
C GLY A 91 26.79 -4.01 0.05
N VAL A 92 26.44 -3.74 -1.22
CA VAL A 92 26.85 -2.53 -1.96
C VAL A 92 25.84 -1.39 -1.84
N VAL A 93 24.92 -1.45 -0.87
CA VAL A 93 23.88 -0.44 -0.64
C VAL A 93 24.47 0.96 -0.45
N THR A 94 25.66 1.07 0.16
CA THR A 94 26.34 2.34 0.43
C THR A 94 26.71 3.13 -0.83
N ILE A 95 26.88 2.46 -1.98
CA ILE A 95 27.26 3.09 -3.26
C ILE A 95 26.05 3.75 -3.95
N LEU A 96 24.83 3.39 -3.54
CA LEU A 96 23.62 3.94 -4.14
C LEU A 96 23.38 5.40 -3.75
N PRO A 97 22.72 6.18 -4.62
CA PRO A 97 22.26 7.52 -4.27
C PRO A 97 21.26 7.46 -3.12
N GLN A 98 21.17 8.55 -2.35
CA GLN A 98 20.38 8.61 -1.11
C GLN A 98 18.94 8.10 -1.28
N PHE A 99 18.22 8.57 -2.30
CA PHE A 99 16.83 8.15 -2.55
C PHE A 99 16.68 6.65 -2.76
N ALA A 100 17.67 5.99 -3.38
CA ALA A 100 17.64 4.55 -3.64
C ALA A 100 17.94 3.76 -2.37
N ARG A 101 18.82 4.27 -1.49
CA ARG A 101 19.06 3.68 -0.16
C ARG A 101 17.80 3.75 0.69
N GLU A 102 17.19 4.93 0.79
CA GLU A 102 15.94 5.13 1.54
C GLU A 102 14.80 4.25 1.01
N ALA A 103 14.70 4.07 -0.31
CA ALA A 103 13.72 3.15 -0.90
C ALA A 103 14.00 1.68 -0.53
N LEU A 104 15.27 1.27 -0.45
CA LEU A 104 15.66 -0.08 -0.06
C LEU A 104 15.43 -0.37 1.42
N ASP A 105 15.43 0.65 2.29
CA ASP A 105 15.13 0.47 3.72
C ASP A 105 13.69 -0.03 3.96
N PHE A 106 12.78 0.20 3.02
CA PHE A 106 11.41 -0.33 3.06
C PHE A 106 11.30 -1.77 2.55
N VAL A 107 12.36 -2.33 1.94
CA VAL A 107 12.38 -3.70 1.44
C VAL A 107 12.90 -4.62 2.56
N PRO A 108 12.11 -5.57 3.06
CA PRO A 108 12.54 -6.40 4.18
C PRO A 108 13.73 -7.28 3.79
N SER A 109 14.68 -7.44 4.72
CA SER A 109 15.88 -8.26 4.53
C SER A 109 15.56 -9.73 4.26
N LYS A 110 14.42 -10.21 4.75
CA LYS A 110 13.86 -11.54 4.48
C LYS A 110 12.52 -11.41 3.80
N MET A 111 12.54 -11.49 2.47
CA MET A 111 11.33 -11.61 1.67
C MET A 111 11.03 -13.08 1.40
N LYS A 112 10.02 -13.64 2.08
CA LYS A 112 9.40 -14.89 1.66
C LYS A 112 8.07 -14.57 0.99
N SER A 113 7.98 -14.89 -0.29
CA SER A 113 6.69 -14.94 -0.96
C SER A 113 6.07 -16.31 -0.73
N GLY A 114 4.81 -16.35 -0.32
CA GLY A 114 4.06 -17.60 -0.16
C GLY A 114 2.63 -17.37 -0.59
N ARG A 115 2.06 -18.34 -1.31
CA ARG A 115 0.60 -18.40 -1.49
C ARG A 115 0.01 -19.14 -0.32
N LEU A 116 -1.08 -18.60 0.23
CA LEU A 116 -1.83 -19.28 1.26
C LEU A 116 -2.76 -20.33 0.62
N PRO A 117 -3.01 -21.47 1.30
CA PRO A 117 -3.99 -22.44 0.85
C PRO A 117 -5.40 -21.83 0.75
N LEU A 118 -6.24 -22.30 -0.18
CA LEU A 118 -7.61 -21.82 -0.34
C LEU A 118 -8.43 -21.91 0.95
N ILE A 119 -8.22 -22.98 1.72
CA ILE A 119 -8.84 -23.19 3.03
C ILE A 119 -7.74 -23.67 3.97
N THR A 120 -7.65 -23.04 5.14
CA THR A 120 -6.86 -23.50 6.26
C THR A 120 -7.82 -23.83 7.42
N PRO A 121 -7.94 -25.12 7.80
CA PRO A 121 -8.89 -25.54 8.84
C PRO A 121 -8.63 -24.88 10.19
N ALA A 122 -9.71 -24.65 10.96
CA ALA A 122 -9.61 -24.26 12.36
C ALA A 122 -8.95 -25.37 13.20
N GLU A 123 -8.16 -24.98 14.19
CA GLU A 123 -7.72 -25.89 15.25
C GLU A 123 -8.80 -25.94 16.35
N GLY A 124 -9.23 -27.15 16.73
CA GLY A 124 -10.24 -27.35 17.77
C GLY A 124 -11.69 -27.15 17.30
N THR A 125 -12.57 -26.67 18.20
CA THR A 125 -13.99 -26.45 17.88
C THR A 125 -14.17 -25.12 17.15
N GLY A 126 -14.45 -25.19 15.85
CA GLY A 126 -14.55 -24.02 14.97
C GLY A 126 -15.56 -22.96 15.43
N LYS A 127 -15.10 -21.71 15.60
CA LYS A 127 -15.90 -20.51 15.92
C LYS A 127 -16.63 -19.94 14.69
N GLY A 128 -16.15 -20.25 13.48
CA GLY A 128 -16.70 -19.75 12.23
C GLY A 128 -15.65 -19.71 11.12
N ARG A 129 -15.96 -18.98 10.04
CA ARG A 129 -15.11 -18.82 8.85
C ARG A 129 -14.73 -17.35 8.66
N VAL A 130 -13.48 -17.09 8.29
CA VAL A 130 -12.95 -15.75 7.98
C VAL A 130 -12.38 -15.73 6.57
N GLY A 131 -12.80 -14.74 5.76
CA GLY A 131 -12.14 -14.44 4.49
C GLY A 131 -10.85 -13.66 4.72
N PHE A 132 -9.73 -14.13 4.18
CA PHE A 132 -8.44 -13.48 4.32
C PHE A 132 -7.96 -12.93 2.99
N ILE A 133 -7.61 -11.64 2.98
CA ILE A 133 -7.08 -10.94 1.81
C ILE A 133 -5.56 -10.94 1.90
N ASP A 134 -4.91 -11.62 0.96
CA ASP A 134 -3.46 -11.81 0.92
C ASP A 134 -2.73 -10.50 0.64
N GLY A 135 -3.37 -9.60 -0.11
CA GLY A 135 -2.83 -8.31 -0.56
C GLY A 135 -1.73 -8.47 -1.61
N CYS A 136 -1.56 -7.48 -2.49
CA CYS A 136 -0.56 -7.55 -3.57
C CYS A 136 0.88 -7.40 -3.06
N VAL A 137 1.12 -6.45 -2.14
CA VAL A 137 2.43 -6.18 -1.55
C VAL A 137 2.79 -7.19 -0.47
N MET A 138 1.83 -7.48 0.41
CA MET A 138 2.01 -8.37 1.56
C MET A 138 2.41 -9.78 1.14
N GLN A 139 1.75 -10.37 0.13
CA GLN A 139 2.10 -11.71 -0.36
C GLN A 139 3.51 -11.82 -0.97
N VAL A 140 4.12 -10.69 -1.39
CA VAL A 140 5.45 -10.67 -2.01
C VAL A 140 6.54 -10.38 -0.98
N MET A 141 6.37 -9.34 -0.16
CA MET A 141 7.40 -8.88 0.78
C MET A 141 7.23 -9.46 2.18
N PHE A 142 6.00 -9.72 2.61
CA PHE A 142 5.64 -10.05 4.00
C PHE A 142 4.83 -11.35 4.09
N GLY A 143 5.13 -12.34 3.24
CA GLY A 143 4.40 -13.61 3.21
C GLY A 143 4.48 -14.38 4.54
N GLU A 144 5.56 -14.23 5.31
CA GLU A 144 5.64 -14.78 6.67
C GLU A 144 4.59 -14.16 7.61
N THR A 145 4.36 -12.85 7.50
CA THR A 145 3.33 -12.14 8.28
C THR A 145 1.93 -12.65 7.90
N ASN A 146 1.67 -12.88 6.62
CA ASN A 146 0.42 -13.49 6.16
C ASN A 146 0.25 -14.90 6.76
N GLN A 147 1.26 -15.76 6.68
CA GLN A 147 1.23 -17.09 7.26
C GLN A 147 1.02 -17.06 8.78
N ALA A 148 1.72 -16.17 9.48
CA ALA A 148 1.59 -16.00 10.93
C ALA A 148 0.17 -15.53 11.30
N SER A 149 -0.42 -14.65 10.49
CA SER A 149 -1.80 -14.18 10.69
C SER A 149 -2.81 -15.32 10.52
N VAL A 150 -2.66 -16.16 9.49
CA VAL A 150 -3.47 -17.37 9.31
C VAL A 150 -3.31 -18.32 10.50
N ASN A 151 -2.07 -18.62 10.90
CA ASN A 151 -1.79 -19.51 12.03
C ASN A 151 -2.39 -19.00 13.35
N LEU A 152 -2.40 -17.69 13.56
CA LEU A 152 -3.04 -17.09 14.73
C LEU A 152 -4.56 -17.30 14.69
N LEU A 153 -5.20 -17.05 13.54
CA LEU A 153 -6.63 -17.24 13.36
C LEU A 153 -7.04 -18.71 13.54
N THR A 154 -6.28 -19.64 12.97
CA THR A 154 -6.58 -21.09 13.07
C THR A 154 -6.48 -21.59 14.50
N ARG A 155 -5.47 -21.15 15.25
CA ARG A 155 -5.31 -21.44 16.70
C ARG A 155 -6.41 -20.82 17.55
N GLU A 156 -6.95 -19.68 17.12
CA GLU A 156 -8.14 -19.09 17.71
C GLU A 156 -9.44 -19.76 17.24
N SER A 157 -9.33 -20.95 16.63
CA SER A 157 -10.43 -21.78 16.14
C SER A 157 -11.25 -21.15 15.02
N TRP A 158 -10.66 -20.31 14.17
CA TRP A 158 -11.28 -19.84 12.94
C TRP A 158 -10.83 -20.65 11.73
N GLU A 159 -11.76 -21.06 10.87
CA GLU A 159 -11.40 -21.54 9.54
C GLU A 159 -11.07 -20.34 8.66
N VAL A 160 -9.91 -20.36 8.02
CA VAL A 160 -9.49 -19.26 7.16
C VAL A 160 -9.69 -19.65 5.70
N CYS A 161 -10.43 -18.82 4.97
CA CYS A 161 -10.65 -18.96 3.54
C CYS A 161 -9.87 -17.88 2.78
N ASN A 162 -8.98 -18.29 1.88
CA ASN A 162 -8.16 -17.44 1.03
C ASN A 162 -8.53 -17.67 -0.44
N PRO A 163 -9.56 -17.01 -0.98
CA PRO A 163 -9.90 -17.11 -2.40
C PRO A 163 -8.66 -16.88 -3.28
N GLN A 164 -8.45 -17.68 -4.32
CA GLN A 164 -7.25 -17.54 -5.16
C GLN A 164 -7.39 -16.40 -6.18
N ASP A 165 -8.61 -16.04 -6.56
CA ASP A 165 -8.93 -14.99 -7.53
C ASP A 165 -9.19 -13.64 -6.84
N GLN A 166 -8.32 -13.24 -5.91
CA GLN A 166 -8.41 -11.93 -5.25
C GLN A 166 -7.99 -10.80 -6.19
N THR A 167 -8.77 -9.73 -6.23
CA THR A 167 -8.46 -8.49 -6.94
C THR A 167 -7.70 -7.51 -6.05
N CYS A 168 -7.22 -6.40 -6.62
CA CYS A 168 -6.56 -5.35 -5.87
C CYS A 168 -7.57 -4.63 -4.96
N CYS A 169 -7.27 -4.44 -3.67
CA CYS A 169 -8.15 -3.69 -2.77
C CYS A 169 -8.27 -2.18 -3.07
N GLY A 170 -7.50 -1.66 -4.03
CA GLY A 170 -7.53 -0.25 -4.42
C GLY A 170 -6.79 0.72 -3.49
N ALA A 171 -6.28 0.26 -2.33
CA ALA A 171 -5.69 1.13 -1.32
C ALA A 171 -4.54 2.01 -1.85
N LEU A 172 -3.63 1.44 -2.66
CA LEU A 172 -2.51 2.21 -3.22
C LEU A 172 -2.99 3.28 -4.23
N TYR A 173 -4.05 3.00 -4.97
CA TYR A 173 -4.69 3.99 -5.85
C TYR A 173 -5.31 5.12 -5.03
N ALA A 174 -6.05 4.81 -3.97
CA ALA A 174 -6.64 5.82 -3.10
C ALA A 174 -5.57 6.72 -2.46
N HIS A 175 -4.54 6.11 -1.87
CA HIS A 175 -3.45 6.84 -1.22
C HIS A 175 -2.60 7.67 -2.19
N SER A 176 -2.62 7.35 -3.49
CA SER A 176 -1.93 8.11 -4.54
C SER A 176 -2.82 9.16 -5.23
N GLY A 177 -4.06 9.35 -4.78
CA GLY A 177 -4.97 10.33 -5.37
C GLY A 177 -5.68 9.84 -6.63
N GLN A 178 -5.96 8.55 -6.74
CA GLN A 178 -6.71 7.96 -7.85
C GLN A 178 -7.95 7.25 -7.32
N LEU A 179 -8.88 8.02 -6.73
CA LEU A 179 -10.03 7.46 -6.02
C LEU A 179 -10.99 6.68 -6.92
N GLU A 180 -11.09 7.07 -8.19
CA GLU A 180 -11.93 6.36 -9.16
C GLU A 180 -11.40 4.95 -9.45
N LYS A 181 -10.12 4.84 -9.82
CA LYS A 181 -9.46 3.55 -10.03
C LYS A 181 -9.44 2.69 -8.76
N ALA A 182 -9.31 3.30 -7.58
CA ALA A 182 -9.40 2.59 -6.31
C ALA A 182 -10.75 1.87 -6.16
N ARG A 183 -11.86 2.54 -6.50
CA ARG A 183 -13.20 1.95 -6.47
C ARG A 183 -13.41 0.89 -7.54
N GLU A 184 -12.84 1.07 -8.73
CA GLU A 184 -12.90 0.05 -9.79
C GLU A 184 -12.19 -1.24 -9.38
N CYS A 185 -11.04 -1.13 -8.71
CA CYS A 185 -10.29 -2.28 -8.23
C CYS A 185 -11.01 -3.06 -7.12
N ALA A 186 -11.73 -2.34 -6.23
CA ALA A 186 -12.36 -2.91 -5.03
C ALA A 186 -13.73 -3.55 -5.26
N ARG A 187 -14.16 -3.71 -6.51
CA ARG A 187 -15.41 -4.40 -6.90
C ARG A 187 -15.12 -5.87 -7.21
#